data_AF-A0A183UKS4-F1
#
_entry.id   AF-A0A183UKS4-F1
#
_cell.length_a   1.000
_cell.length_b   1.000
_cell.length_c   1.000
_cell.angle_alpha   90.00
_cell.angle_beta   90.00
_cell.angle_gamma   90.00
#
_symmetry.space_group_name_H-M   'P 1'
#
loop_
_entity.id
_entity.type
_entity.pdbx_description
1 polymer ?
#
loop_
_entity_poly.entity_id
_entity_poly.type
_entity_poly.pdbx_seq_one_letter_code
_entity_poly.pdbx_strand_id
1 'polypeptide(L)'
;MVCDFETEKCGWSFESPALKFPRDPRNNFKVIVGNRDSKPSHFAYFNASRSREEPAMIISPYYQHLSIQCELRFMYRLFGEPGAAIVVTTQHRALNEVDRYTDTYDYEDDTDWTRPTLHSTFNVQHSYIDS
;
A
#
# COMPACT_ATOMS: atom_id res chain seq x y z
N MET A 1 -11.22 5.62 -10.28
CA MET A 1 -11.67 4.21 -10.31
C MET A 1 -11.83 3.76 -8.87
N VAL A 2 -12.96 3.15 -8.52
CA VAL A 2 -13.25 2.69 -7.15
C VAL A 2 -12.80 1.22 -7.05
N CYS A 3 -12.18 0.85 -5.92
CA CYS A 3 -11.90 -0.55 -5.60
C CYS A 3 -12.59 -0.91 -4.28
N ASP A 4 -13.49 -1.88 -4.35
CA ASP A 4 -14.26 -2.41 -3.22
C ASP A 4 -13.95 -3.89 -2.93
N PHE A 5 -13.05 -4.50 -3.69
CA PHE A 5 -12.59 -5.89 -3.56
C PHE A 5 -13.65 -6.99 -3.80
N GLU A 6 -14.81 -6.66 -4.39
CA GLU A 6 -15.93 -7.62 -4.51
C GLU A 6 -15.73 -8.71 -5.57
N THR A 7 -15.03 -8.41 -6.66
CA THR A 7 -14.74 -9.38 -7.73
C THR A 7 -13.28 -9.81 -7.76
N GLU A 8 -12.34 -8.89 -7.51
CA GLU A 8 -10.88 -9.14 -7.51
C GLU A 8 -10.13 -8.06 -6.69
N LYS A 9 -8.80 -7.98 -6.84
CA LYS A 9 -7.97 -6.92 -6.23
C LYS A 9 -8.02 -5.56 -6.97
N CYS A 10 -8.85 -5.43 -8.01
CA CYS A 10 -8.95 -4.23 -8.85
C CYS A 10 -7.60 -3.74 -9.42
N GLY A 11 -6.69 -4.66 -9.72
CA GLY A 11 -5.33 -4.33 -10.18
C GLY A 11 -4.35 -3.89 -9.09
N TRP A 12 -4.76 -3.91 -7.81
CA TRP A 12 -3.84 -3.70 -6.68
C TRP A 12 -3.00 -4.96 -6.45
N SER A 13 -1.74 -4.77 -6.10
CA SER A 13 -0.83 -5.85 -5.73
C SER A 13 -0.58 -5.88 -4.22
N PHE A 14 -0.38 -7.09 -3.70
CA PHE A 14 -0.08 -7.35 -2.29
C PHE A 14 1.36 -7.85 -2.24
N GLU A 15 2.25 -7.04 -1.65
CA GLU A 15 3.70 -7.18 -1.76
C GLU A 15 4.38 -6.96 -0.41
N SER A 16 5.61 -7.44 -0.27
CA SER A 16 6.44 -7.18 0.91
C SER A 16 7.68 -6.39 0.51
N PRO A 17 8.33 -5.64 1.41
CA PRO A 17 9.57 -4.93 1.09
C PRO A 17 10.67 -5.91 0.65
N ALA A 18 10.85 -6.03 -0.67
CA ALA A 18 11.64 -7.08 -1.30
C ALA A 18 13.12 -7.10 -0.90
N LEU A 19 13.65 -5.96 -0.43
CA LEU A 19 15.05 -5.79 -0.05
C LEU A 19 15.36 -6.34 1.35
N LYS A 20 14.35 -6.55 2.20
CA LYS A 20 14.55 -6.96 3.60
C LYS A 20 13.81 -8.24 3.98
N PHE A 21 12.73 -8.59 3.27
CA PHE A 21 11.88 -9.71 3.65
C PHE A 21 11.55 -10.64 2.46
N PRO A 22 11.47 -11.97 2.68
CA PRO A 22 11.04 -12.91 1.65
C PRO A 22 9.61 -12.63 1.21
N ARG A 23 9.36 -12.64 -0.11
CA ARG A 23 8.00 -12.45 -0.67
C ARG A 23 7.14 -13.70 -0.49
N ASP A 24 6.77 -14.04 0.75
CA ASP A 24 5.79 -15.09 1.02
C ASP A 24 4.37 -14.51 0.91
N PRO A 25 3.56 -14.91 -0.09
CA PRO A 25 2.18 -14.42 -0.23
C PRO A 25 1.30 -14.70 0.99
N ARG A 26 1.66 -15.68 1.84
CA ARG A 26 0.95 -16.00 3.08
C ARG A 26 1.15 -14.95 4.16
N ASN A 27 2.21 -14.16 4.04
CA ASN A 27 2.56 -13.09 4.98
C ASN A 27 2.13 -11.72 4.47
N ASN A 28 1.24 -11.67 3.49
CA ASN A 28 0.74 -10.42 2.92
C ASN A 28 -0.74 -10.17 3.21
N PHE A 29 -1.24 -9.05 2.68
CA PHE A 29 -2.66 -8.80 2.57
C PHE A 29 -3.36 -9.96 1.85
N LYS A 30 -4.59 -10.22 2.26
CA LYS A 30 -5.51 -11.14 1.61
C LYS A 30 -6.88 -10.50 1.54
N VAL A 31 -7.63 -10.82 0.48
CA VAL A 31 -9.04 -10.43 0.43
C VAL A 31 -9.83 -11.38 1.33
N ILE A 32 -10.57 -10.82 2.28
CA ILE A 32 -11.47 -11.57 3.17
C ILE A 32 -12.88 -11.01 3.06
N VAL A 33 -13.87 -11.84 3.42
CA VAL A 33 -15.23 -11.39 3.65
C VAL A 33 -15.35 -10.91 5.10
N GLY A 34 -15.71 -9.65 5.28
CA GLY A 34 -16.07 -9.05 6.55
C GLY A 34 -17.51 -8.54 6.53
N ASN A 35 -17.85 -7.68 7.49
CA ASN A 35 -19.16 -7.09 7.62
C ASN A 35 -19.08 -5.55 7.63
N ARG A 36 -19.74 -4.91 6.65
CA ARG A 36 -19.94 -3.45 6.58
C ARG A 36 -21.43 -3.18 6.70
N ASP A 37 -21.85 -2.47 7.75
CA ASP A 37 -23.25 -2.07 7.97
C ASP A 37 -24.24 -3.24 7.86
N SER A 38 -23.89 -4.38 8.48
CA SER A 38 -24.67 -5.63 8.45
C SER A 38 -24.78 -6.30 7.07
N LYS A 39 -23.95 -5.92 6.10
CA LYS A 39 -23.82 -6.57 4.79
C LYS A 39 -22.45 -7.25 4.66
N PRO A 40 -22.40 -8.48 4.12
CA PRO A 40 -21.14 -9.07 3.68
C PRO A 40 -20.43 -8.13 2.71
N SER A 41 -19.16 -7.85 2.95
CA SER A 41 -18.34 -7.00 2.07
C SER A 41 -16.90 -7.48 2.09
N HIS A 42 -16.20 -7.29 0.98
CA HIS A 42 -14.82 -7.71 0.85
C HIS A 42 -13.83 -6.63 1.32
N PHE A 43 -12.73 -7.06 1.93
CA PHE A 43 -11.70 -6.17 2.46
C PHE A 43 -10.31 -6.75 2.22
N ALA A 44 -9.34 -5.88 1.90
CA ALA A 44 -7.94 -6.21 2.06
C ALA A 44 -7.59 -6.26 3.55
N TYR A 45 -7.16 -7.43 4.03
CA TYR A 45 -6.87 -7.69 5.43
C TYR A 45 -5.45 -8.21 5.61
N PHE A 46 -4.76 -7.66 6.60
CA PHE A 46 -3.45 -8.11 7.04
C PHE A 46 -3.48 -8.36 8.55
N ASN A 47 -2.97 -9.51 8.98
CA ASN A 47 -2.82 -9.84 10.39
C ASN A 47 -1.39 -9.53 10.84
N ALA A 48 -1.20 -8.38 11.47
CA ALA A 48 0.07 -8.00 12.05
C ALA A 48 0.30 -8.74 13.38
N SER A 49 1.50 -9.25 13.62
CA SER A 49 1.90 -9.81 14.91
C SER A 49 3.19 -9.18 15.39
N ARG A 50 3.37 -9.02 16.71
CA ARG A 50 4.60 -8.46 17.30
C ARG A 50 5.87 -9.24 16.92
N SER A 51 5.72 -10.55 16.67
CA SER A 51 6.81 -11.44 16.22
C SER A 51 7.17 -11.28 14.74
N ARG A 52 6.37 -10.54 13.96
CA ARG A 52 6.58 -10.31 12.54
C ARG A 52 7.06 -8.88 12.34
N GLU A 53 8.34 -8.74 12.05
CA GLU A 53 8.93 -7.45 11.67
C GLU A 53 8.64 -7.06 10.22
N GLU A 54 8.16 -8.01 9.40
CA GLU A 54 7.84 -7.79 7.99
C GLU A 54 6.52 -7.02 7.85
N PRO A 55 6.53 -5.78 7.33
CA PRO A 55 5.31 -5.09 7.00
C PRO A 55 4.74 -5.63 5.67
N ALA A 56 3.43 -5.80 5.60
CA ALA A 56 2.76 -6.03 4.32
C ALA A 56 2.49 -4.69 3.61
N MET A 57 2.55 -4.71 2.28
CA MET A 57 2.29 -3.58 1.42
C MET A 57 1.11 -3.88 0.49
N ILE A 58 0.30 -2.85 0.27
CA ILE A 58 -0.76 -2.84 -0.73
C ILE A 58 -0.44 -1.72 -1.72
N ILE A 59 -0.20 -2.08 -2.98
CA ILE A 59 0.28 -1.14 -3.99
C ILE A 59 -0.81 -0.95 -5.04
N SER A 60 -1.18 0.30 -5.27
CA SER A 60 -2.20 0.64 -6.27
C SER A 60 -1.67 0.46 -7.69
N PRO A 61 -2.56 0.28 -8.68
CA PRO A 61 -2.16 0.50 -10.07
C PRO A 61 -1.67 1.95 -10.26
N TYR A 62 -0.95 2.16 -11.36
CA TYR A 62 -0.52 3.50 -11.73
C TYR A 62 -1.71 4.37 -12.14
N TYR A 63 -1.85 5.53 -11.50
CA TYR A 63 -2.81 6.54 -11.89
C TYR A 63 -2.09 7.66 -12.63
N GLN A 64 -2.55 7.96 -13.85
CA GLN A 64 -2.09 9.15 -14.57
C GLN A 64 -2.69 10.40 -13.90
N HIS A 65 -1.90 11.46 -13.78
CA HIS A 65 -2.37 12.75 -13.25
C HIS A 65 -3.44 13.33 -14.19
N LEU A 66 -4.70 13.27 -13.78
CA LEU A 66 -5.82 13.84 -14.54
C LEU A 66 -6.17 15.28 -14.09
N SER A 67 -5.55 15.76 -13.01
CA SER A 67 -5.78 17.06 -12.41
C SER A 67 -4.55 17.53 -11.62
N ILE A 68 -4.48 18.84 -11.35
CA ILE A 68 -3.47 19.47 -10.50
C ILE A 68 -3.60 18.99 -9.05
N GLN A 69 -4.81 18.60 -8.62
CA GLN A 69 -5.08 18.08 -7.30
C GLN A 69 -5.76 16.71 -7.40
N CYS A 70 -5.15 15.72 -6.74
CA CYS A 70 -5.66 14.36 -6.63
C CYS A 70 -5.82 14.01 -5.14
N GLU A 71 -6.90 13.32 -4.81
CA GLU A 71 -7.16 12.83 -3.44
C GLU A 71 -7.33 11.30 -3.48
N LEU A 72 -6.59 10.62 -2.61
CA LEU A 72 -6.81 9.19 -2.35
C LEU A 72 -7.70 9.06 -1.11
N ARG A 73 -8.91 8.53 -1.32
CA ARG A 73 -9.87 8.25 -0.23
C ARG A 73 -10.02 6.75 -0.07
N PHE A 74 -9.86 6.28 1.16
CA PHE A 74 -10.06 4.88 1.51
C PHE A 74 -10.67 4.77 2.91
N MET A 75 -11.41 3.70 3.14
CA MET A 75 -11.92 3.34 4.46
C MET A 75 -11.00 2.28 5.05
N TYR A 76 -10.64 2.43 6.32
CA TYR A 76 -9.80 1.48 7.03
C TYR A 76 -10.39 1.15 8.39
N ARG A 77 -10.06 -0.05 8.87
CA ARG A 77 -10.24 -0.46 10.26
C ARG A 77 -8.90 -0.99 10.74
N LEU A 78 -8.40 -0.42 11.83
CA LEU A 78 -7.11 -0.75 12.39
C LEU A 78 -7.31 -1.13 13.85
N PHE A 79 -7.12 -2.40 14.15
CA PHE A 79 -7.19 -2.96 15.50
C PHE A 79 -5.85 -3.62 15.81
N GLY A 80 -5.42 -3.52 17.06
CA GLY A 80 -4.22 -4.20 17.51
C GLY A 80 -3.52 -3.46 18.63
N GLU A 81 -2.26 -3.83 18.82
CA GLU A 81 -1.41 -3.33 19.88
C GLU A 81 -0.96 -1.88 19.65
N PRO A 82 -0.62 -1.14 20.71
CA PRO A 82 0.04 0.15 20.60
C PRO A 82 1.30 0.04 19.73
N GLY A 83 1.38 0.88 18.69
CA GLY A 83 2.46 0.87 17.71
C GLY A 83 2.10 0.25 16.36
N ALA A 84 0.96 -0.43 16.23
CA ALA A 84 0.44 -0.78 14.92
C ALA A 84 -0.06 0.47 14.17
N ALA A 85 0.34 0.59 12.91
CA ALA A 85 0.03 1.74 12.07
C ALA A 85 -0.15 1.33 10.61
N ILE A 86 -0.97 2.10 9.89
CA ILE A 86 -1.01 2.10 8.43
C ILE A 86 -0.20 3.30 7.96
N VAL A 87 0.78 3.06 7.11
CA VAL A 87 1.60 4.10 6.48
C VAL A 87 1.20 4.18 5.01
N VAL A 88 0.78 5.36 4.57
CA VAL A 88 0.43 5.64 3.18
C VAL A 88 1.50 6.54 2.59
N THR A 89 2.10 6.08 1.50
CA THR A 89 3.07 6.84 0.73
C THR A 89 2.62 6.95 -0.71
N THR A 90 2.71 8.15 -1.29
CA THR A 90 2.59 8.32 -2.74
C THR A 90 3.98 8.50 -3.35
N GLN A 91 4.17 7.94 -4.52
CA GLN A 91 5.41 8.07 -5.29
C GLN A 91 5.05 8.44 -6.72
N HIS A 92 5.81 9.34 -7.31
CA HIS A 92 5.69 9.66 -8.72
C HIS A 92 6.63 8.75 -9.48
N ARG A 93 6.15 8.14 -10.57
CA ARG A 93 7.06 7.48 -11.50
C ARG A 93 7.83 8.59 -12.21
N ALA A 94 9.15 8.64 -12.05
CA ALA A 94 9.97 9.45 -12.95
C ALA A 94 9.68 8.96 -14.37
N LEU A 95 9.30 9.89 -15.26
CA LEU A 95 9.39 9.61 -16.68
C LEU A 95 10.89 9.46 -16.93
N ASN A 96 11.36 8.26 -17.28
CA ASN A 96 12.68 8.14 -17.89
C ASN A 96 12.60 8.98 -19.18
N GLU A 97 13.13 10.20 -19.15
CA GLU A 97 13.29 11.02 -20.35
C GLU A 97 14.30 10.29 -21.24
N VAL A 98 13.82 9.62 -22.28
CA VAL A 98 14.66 8.96 -23.29
C VAL A 98 15.33 9.98 -24.22
N ASP A 99 15.18 11.29 -24.02
CA ASP A 99 15.82 12.30 -24.86
C ASP A 99 16.34 13.49 -24.04
N ARG A 100 17.56 13.39 -23.50
CA ARG A 100 18.59 14.43 -23.68
C ARG A 100 19.95 14.04 -23.08
N TYR A 101 20.88 13.86 -24.00
CA TYR A 101 22.34 13.92 -23.83
C TYR A 101 22.96 12.80 -23.00
N THR A 102 23.49 11.80 -23.71
CA THR A 102 24.55 10.90 -23.23
C THR A 102 25.66 11.70 -22.57
N ASP A 103 25.77 11.61 -21.25
CA ASP A 103 27.07 11.68 -20.59
C ASP A 103 27.39 10.31 -20.01
N THR A 104 28.62 9.88 -20.28
CA THR A 104 29.04 8.48 -20.24
C THR A 104 29.60 8.20 -18.86
N TYR A 105 28.75 7.94 -17.87
CA TYR A 105 29.19 7.37 -16.59
C TYR A 105 28.21 6.30 -16.11
N ASP A 106 28.78 5.11 -15.99
CA ASP A 106 28.22 3.85 -15.53
C ASP A 106 27.76 3.98 -14.06
N TYR A 107 26.45 4.09 -13.86
CA TYR A 107 25.80 3.81 -12.58
C TYR A 107 24.72 2.78 -12.85
N GLU A 108 25.03 1.55 -12.44
CA GLU A 108 24.09 0.44 -12.39
C GLU A 108 22.80 0.84 -11.65
N ASP A 109 21.66 0.43 -12.24
CA ASP A 109 20.30 0.39 -11.68
C ASP A 109 19.37 1.60 -11.94
N ASP A 110 18.94 1.72 -13.21
CA ASP A 110 17.92 2.65 -13.75
C ASP A 110 16.46 2.39 -13.29
N THR A 111 16.23 2.13 -12.01
CA THR A 111 14.86 2.22 -11.43
C THR A 111 14.84 3.03 -10.14
N ASP A 112 15.26 4.29 -10.27
CA ASP A 112 15.31 5.24 -9.16
C ASP A 112 13.88 5.71 -8.82
N TRP A 113 13.25 5.00 -7.89
CA TRP A 113 11.97 5.38 -7.30
C TRP A 113 12.10 6.79 -6.72
N THR A 114 11.30 7.75 -7.22
CA THR A 114 11.36 9.12 -6.69
C THR A 114 10.94 9.14 -5.22
N ARG A 115 11.57 10.02 -4.43
CA ARG A 115 11.27 10.20 -3.00
C ARG A 115 9.75 10.32 -2.77
N PRO A 116 9.19 9.71 -1.70
CA PRO A 116 7.77 9.78 -1.42
C PRO A 116 7.27 11.23 -1.42
N THR A 117 6.28 11.51 -2.27
CA THR A 117 5.76 12.88 -2.47
C THR A 117 4.77 13.25 -1.37
N LEU A 118 4.06 12.26 -0.84
CA LEU A 118 3.19 12.39 0.32
C LEU A 118 3.42 11.22 1.26
N HIS A 119 3.43 11.50 2.56
CA HIS A 119 3.49 10.50 3.62
C HIS A 119 2.41 10.80 4.65
N SER A 120 1.64 9.79 5.03
CA SER A 120 0.61 9.89 6.07
C SER A 120 0.61 8.62 6.91
N THR A 121 0.46 8.78 8.22
CA THR A 121 0.47 7.66 9.18
C THR A 121 -0.82 7.65 9.97
N PHE A 122 -1.50 6.51 9.97
CA PHE A 122 -2.72 6.27 10.74
C PHE A 122 -2.39 5.24 11.82
N ASN A 123 -2.29 5.69 13.07
CA ASN A 123 -2.00 4.83 14.20
C ASN A 123 -3.28 4.19 14.76
N VAL A 124 -3.16 3.02 15.41
CA VAL A 124 -4.25 2.46 16.21
C VAL A 124 -4.71 3.52 17.22
N GLN A 125 -5.98 3.90 17.14
CA GLN A 125 -6.64 4.61 18.22
C GLN A 125 -7.20 3.54 19.15
N HIS A 126 -6.81 3.57 20.42
CA HIS A 126 -7.27 2.61 21.42
C HIS A 126 -8.77 2.38 21.32
N SER A 127 -9.20 1.16 21.03
CA SER A 127 -10.60 0.74 21.19
C SER A 127 -10.70 -0.78 21.26
N TYR A 128 -10.32 -1.33 22.42
CA TYR A 128 -11.03 -2.50 22.92
C TYR A 128 -12.38 -1.98 23.42
N ILE A 129 -13.46 -2.30 22.71
CA ILE A 129 -14.78 -2.42 23.33
C ILE A 129 -15.11 -3.90 23.16
N ASP A 130 -14.82 -4.69 24.19
CA ASP A 130 -15.37 -6.04 24.29
C ASP A 130 -16.90 -5.92 24.21
N SER A 131 -17.49 -6.68 23.28
CA SER A 131 -18.94 -6.96 23.24
C SER A 131 -19.14 -8.43 23.50
#